data_AF-A0A4R2SI05-F1
#
_entry.id   AF-A0A4R2SI05-F1
#
_cell.length_a   1.000
_cell.length_b   1.000
_cell.length_c   1.000
_cell.angle_alpha   90.00
_cell.angle_beta   90.00
_cell.angle_gamma   90.00
#
_symmetry.space_group_name_H-M   'P 1'
#
loop_
_entity.id
_entity.type
_entity.pdbx_description
1 polymer ?
#
loop_
_entity_poly.entity_id
_entity_poly.type
_entity_poly.pdbx_seq_one_letter_code
_entity_poly.pdbx_strand_id
1 'polypeptide(L)'
;QSIEVYADSLVKVGNDYIIEVANNGDWTSGEFFEQLCETFHCEGYDEVILESAGGRVIFNGEGVTFEGNVRIEGELVFEHGSPDSVNPFDADINEEVELPQYRIQFKMLDDDGLPYANTQFSVLLPEGERKGITDENGMTPIFYTKSEETIKCHLYFDNTEEWKWQNE
;
A
#
# COMPACT_ATOMS: atom_id res chain seq x y z
N GLN A 1 -19.18 -35.78 -11.56
CA GLN A 1 -19.60 -36.07 -10.16
C GLN A 1 -18.97 -34.99 -9.32
N SER A 2 -19.76 -34.17 -8.62
CA SER A 2 -19.24 -33.20 -7.64
C SER A 2 -19.18 -33.86 -6.27
N ILE A 3 -18.16 -33.53 -5.49
CA ILE A 3 -18.09 -33.85 -4.07
C ILE A 3 -18.27 -32.51 -3.33
N GLU A 4 -19.39 -32.37 -2.64
CA GLU A 4 -19.61 -31.26 -1.70
C GLU A 4 -19.23 -31.74 -0.30
N VAL A 5 -18.37 -30.96 0.36
CA VAL A 5 -17.86 -31.27 1.70
C VAL A 5 -18.30 -30.15 2.62
N TYR A 6 -19.03 -30.49 3.69
CA TYR A 6 -19.51 -29.53 4.68
C TYR A 6 -18.48 -29.33 5.80
N ALA A 7 -18.73 -28.34 6.67
CA ALA A 7 -17.90 -28.08 7.83
C ALA A 7 -17.64 -29.36 8.66
N ASP A 8 -16.48 -29.41 9.31
CA ASP A 8 -16.02 -30.52 10.17
C ASP A 8 -15.91 -31.89 9.48
N SER A 9 -15.82 -31.91 8.15
CA SER A 9 -15.62 -33.13 7.37
C SER A 9 -14.16 -33.32 6.98
N LEU A 10 -13.65 -34.55 7.13
CA LEU A 10 -12.28 -34.92 6.75
C LEU A 10 -12.31 -35.75 5.47
N VAL A 11 -11.71 -35.23 4.40
CA VAL A 11 -11.48 -36.00 3.17
C VAL A 11 -10.10 -36.63 3.24
N LYS A 12 -10.04 -37.96 3.29
CA LYS A 12 -8.80 -38.72 3.13
C LYS A 12 -8.81 -39.39 1.77
N VAL A 13 -7.81 -39.07 0.96
CA VAL A 13 -7.56 -39.75 -0.32
C VAL A 13 -6.36 -40.67 -0.13
N GLY A 14 -6.50 -41.93 -0.53
CA GLY A 14 -5.39 -42.87 -0.53
C GLY A 14 -4.61 -42.75 -1.83
N ASN A 15 -3.29 -42.72 -1.74
CA ASN A 15 -2.35 -42.60 -2.87
C ASN A 15 -2.27 -41.18 -3.44
N ASP A 16 -2.63 -40.98 -4.71
CA ASP A 16 -2.47 -39.72 -5.42
C ASP A 16 -3.77 -38.93 -5.40
N TYR A 17 -3.68 -37.64 -5.08
CA TYR A 17 -4.78 -36.70 -5.19
C TYR A 17 -4.44 -35.66 -6.26
N ILE A 18 -5.22 -35.64 -7.33
CA ILE A 18 -5.06 -34.72 -8.46
C ILE A 18 -6.36 -33.94 -8.59
N ILE A 19 -6.25 -32.60 -8.57
CA ILE A 19 -7.32 -31.70 -8.96
C ILE A 19 -6.94 -31.10 -10.31
N GLU A 20 -7.65 -31.49 -11.36
CA GLU A 20 -7.58 -30.81 -12.65
C GLU A 20 -8.64 -29.71 -12.71
N VAL A 21 -8.20 -28.47 -12.82
CA VAL A 21 -9.09 -27.31 -12.99
C VAL A 21 -8.91 -26.80 -14.42
N ALA A 22 -10.00 -26.67 -15.17
CA ALA A 22 -9.96 -26.20 -16.56
C ALA A 22 -9.68 -24.68 -16.70
N ASN A 23 -9.76 -23.94 -15.59
CA ASN A 23 -9.54 -22.50 -15.49
C ASN A 23 -8.84 -22.20 -14.15
N ASN A 24 -8.95 -20.98 -13.64
CA ASN A 24 -8.39 -20.58 -12.34
C ASN A 24 -9.03 -21.40 -11.21
N GLY A 25 -8.19 -22.03 -10.39
CA GLY A 25 -8.57 -22.59 -9.10
C GLY A 25 -8.46 -21.53 -8.01
N ASP A 26 -9.47 -21.42 -7.16
CA ASP A 26 -9.43 -20.61 -5.95
C ASP A 26 -9.45 -21.55 -4.74
N TRP A 27 -8.50 -21.38 -3.83
CA TRP A 27 -8.44 -22.11 -2.57
C TRP A 27 -8.43 -21.11 -1.43
N THR A 28 -9.57 -21.00 -0.75
CA THR A 28 -9.73 -20.13 0.41
C THR A 28 -9.86 -20.96 1.68
N SER A 29 -9.09 -20.61 2.72
CA SER A 29 -9.27 -21.13 4.07
C SER A 29 -9.64 -20.01 5.04
N GLY A 30 -10.52 -20.30 6.00
CA GLY A 30 -11.00 -19.30 6.96
C GLY A 30 -9.96 -18.88 8.00
N GLU A 31 -9.12 -19.82 8.46
CA GLU A 31 -8.11 -19.54 9.48
C GLU A 31 -6.73 -20.09 9.10
N PHE A 32 -6.66 -21.34 8.62
CA PHE A 32 -5.39 -22.03 8.41
C PHE A 32 -5.41 -22.88 7.15
N PHE A 33 -4.38 -22.71 6.32
CA PHE A 33 -4.11 -23.57 5.17
C PHE A 33 -2.70 -24.12 5.30
N GLU A 34 -2.56 -25.44 5.31
CA GLU A 34 -1.27 -26.11 5.37
C GLU A 34 -1.21 -27.19 4.28
N GLN A 35 -0.14 -27.12 3.50
CA GLN A 35 0.18 -28.08 2.45
C GLN A 35 1.46 -28.84 2.86
N LEU A 36 1.30 -30.10 3.26
CA LEU A 36 2.42 -30.96 3.63
C LEU A 36 2.85 -31.79 2.42
N CYS A 37 3.97 -31.41 1.81
CA CYS A 37 4.55 -32.13 0.67
C CYS A 37 6.09 -32.08 0.74
N GLU A 38 6.74 -33.05 0.11
CA GLU A 38 8.20 -33.03 -0.08
C GLU A 38 8.61 -31.92 -1.05
N THR A 39 7.85 -31.75 -2.14
CA THR A 39 8.04 -30.70 -3.14
C THR A 39 6.72 -30.01 -3.42
N PHE A 40 6.71 -28.67 -3.35
CA PHE A 40 5.61 -27.84 -3.80
C PHE A 40 5.98 -27.20 -5.14
N HIS A 41 5.25 -27.52 -6.20
CA HIS A 41 5.44 -26.94 -7.54
C HIS A 41 4.24 -26.07 -7.88
N CYS A 42 4.51 -24.79 -8.20
CA CYS A 42 3.53 -23.80 -8.58
C CYS A 42 4.00 -23.12 -9.87
N GLU A 43 3.14 -23.09 -10.88
CA GLU A 43 3.39 -22.45 -12.17
C GLU A 43 2.23 -21.50 -12.48
N GLY A 44 2.56 -20.26 -12.81
CA GLY A 44 1.62 -19.27 -13.34
C GLY A 44 2.04 -18.89 -14.76
N TYR A 45 1.07 -18.70 -15.65
CA TYR A 45 1.36 -18.33 -17.04
C TYR A 45 1.94 -16.93 -17.18
N ASP A 46 1.35 -15.96 -16.49
CA ASP A 46 1.79 -14.56 -16.50
C ASP A 46 2.48 -14.18 -15.19
N GLU A 47 1.90 -14.58 -14.05
CA GLU A 47 2.36 -14.17 -12.72
C GLU A 47 1.97 -15.20 -11.65
N VAL A 48 2.80 -15.31 -10.60
CA VAL A 48 2.49 -15.99 -9.34
C VAL A 48 2.65 -14.98 -8.20
N ILE A 49 1.63 -14.83 -7.35
CA ILE A 49 1.64 -13.91 -6.20
C ILE A 49 1.41 -14.70 -4.91
N LEU A 50 2.25 -14.46 -3.91
CA LEU A 50 2.04 -14.88 -2.52
C LEU A 50 1.81 -13.61 -1.67
N GLU A 51 0.58 -13.38 -1.22
CA GLU A 51 0.19 -12.12 -0.57
C GLU A 51 -0.36 -12.33 0.84
N SER A 52 -0.08 -11.37 1.70
CA SER A 52 -0.67 -11.22 3.03
C SER A 52 -0.92 -9.74 3.33
N ALA A 53 -1.57 -9.43 4.45
CA ALA A 53 -1.73 -8.04 4.89
C ALA A 53 -0.41 -7.29 5.12
N GLY A 54 0.71 -8.00 5.30
CA GLY A 54 2.03 -7.42 5.58
C GLY A 54 2.92 -7.21 4.35
N GLY A 55 2.48 -7.66 3.17
CA GLY A 55 3.30 -7.63 1.95
C GLY A 55 3.04 -8.81 1.02
N ARG A 56 3.77 -8.83 -0.10
CA ARG A 56 3.64 -9.86 -1.13
C ARG A 56 4.96 -10.21 -1.81
N VAL A 57 5.01 -11.41 -2.38
CA VAL A 57 6.09 -11.89 -3.25
C VAL A 57 5.50 -12.17 -4.62
N ILE A 58 6.12 -11.63 -5.67
CA ILE A 58 5.65 -11.70 -7.05
C ILE A 58 6.71 -12.38 -7.90
N PHE A 59 6.30 -13.34 -8.73
CA PHE A 59 7.12 -13.99 -9.75
C PHE A 59 6.48 -13.74 -11.11
N ASN A 60 7.18 -13.09 -12.03
CA ASN A 60 6.69 -12.82 -13.38
C ASN A 60 7.83 -12.73 -14.41
N GLY A 61 7.51 -12.31 -15.63
CA GLY A 61 8.48 -12.18 -16.72
C GLY A 61 9.61 -11.17 -16.47
N GLU A 62 9.48 -10.27 -15.50
CA GLU A 62 10.51 -9.29 -15.12
C GLU A 62 11.45 -9.81 -14.03
N GLY A 63 11.02 -10.81 -13.25
CA GLY A 63 11.83 -11.45 -12.22
C GLY A 63 11.03 -11.79 -10.95
N VAL A 64 11.69 -11.59 -9.80
CA VAL A 64 11.13 -11.82 -8.47
C VAL A 64 11.13 -10.52 -7.68
N THR A 65 9.96 -10.10 -7.21
CA THR A 65 9.78 -8.86 -6.43
C THR A 65 9.27 -9.19 -5.03
N PHE A 66 9.87 -8.55 -4.02
CA PHE A 66 9.41 -8.61 -2.63
C PHE A 66 8.90 -7.24 -2.21
N GLU A 67 7.65 -7.15 -1.75
CA GLU A 67 7.03 -5.92 -1.28
C GLU A 67 6.66 -6.03 0.20
N GLY A 68 6.95 -4.98 0.99
CA GLY A 68 6.69 -4.92 2.43
C GLY A 68 7.97 -5.02 3.27
N ASN A 69 7.82 -5.39 4.55
CA ASN A 69 8.97 -5.59 5.45
C ASN A 69 9.64 -6.94 5.17
N VAL A 70 10.75 -6.92 4.43
CA VAL A 70 11.51 -8.12 4.06
C VAL A 70 12.65 -8.37 5.04
N ARG A 71 12.67 -9.56 5.65
CA ARG A 71 13.76 -10.02 6.53
C ARG A 71 14.38 -11.29 5.93
N ILE A 72 15.68 -11.24 5.70
CA ILE A 72 16.48 -12.39 5.22
C ILE A 72 17.40 -12.81 6.36
N GLU A 73 17.38 -14.10 6.70
CA GLU A 73 18.22 -14.68 7.75
C GLU A 73 19.03 -15.85 7.18
N GLY A 74 20.29 -15.97 7.60
CA GLY A 74 21.16 -17.06 7.23
C GLY A 74 22.51 -16.95 7.92
N GLU A 75 23.21 -18.07 8.10
CA GLU A 75 24.61 -18.04 8.52
C GLU A 75 25.45 -17.44 7.40
N LEU A 76 26.33 -16.52 7.77
CA LEU A 76 27.30 -15.95 6.84
C LEU A 76 28.41 -16.98 6.61
N VAL A 77 28.29 -17.78 5.55
CA VAL A 77 29.28 -18.81 5.18
C VAL A 77 30.29 -18.21 4.20
N PHE A 78 31.55 -18.13 4.61
CA PHE A 78 32.67 -17.77 3.75
C PHE A 78 33.41 -19.04 3.30
N GLU A 79 33.22 -19.46 2.05
CA GLU A 79 33.79 -20.72 1.54
C GLU A 79 35.26 -20.66 1.09
N HIS A 80 35.93 -19.49 1.08
CA HIS A 80 37.41 -19.26 1.13
C HIS A 80 37.73 -17.84 0.62
N GLY A 81 38.78 -17.21 1.15
CA GLY A 81 39.27 -15.89 0.76
C GLY A 81 39.18 -14.86 1.90
N SER A 82 40.16 -13.96 2.01
CA SER A 82 39.96 -12.71 2.75
C SER A 82 38.81 -11.96 2.08
N PRO A 83 37.95 -11.23 2.82
CA PRO A 83 36.89 -10.46 2.21
C PRO A 83 37.51 -9.40 1.29
N ASP A 84 37.58 -9.68 -0.01
CA ASP A 84 37.76 -8.66 -1.05
C ASP A 84 36.46 -7.89 -1.09
N SER A 85 36.31 -6.94 -0.16
CA SER A 85 35.17 -6.05 0.01
C SER A 85 33.81 -6.76 -0.10
N VAL A 86 33.11 -6.93 1.01
CA VAL A 86 31.67 -7.18 0.93
C VAL A 86 31.05 -5.91 0.35
N ASN A 87 30.96 -5.83 -0.96
CA ASN A 87 30.14 -4.82 -1.59
C ASN A 87 28.70 -5.25 -1.26
N PRO A 88 27.91 -4.43 -0.54
CA PRO A 88 26.46 -4.61 -0.63
C PRO A 88 26.11 -4.73 -2.11
N PHE A 89 25.25 -5.67 -2.47
CA PHE A 89 24.72 -5.70 -3.82
C PHE A 89 24.17 -4.29 -4.12
N ASP A 90 24.48 -3.76 -5.30
CA ASP A 90 23.86 -2.53 -5.81
C ASP A 90 22.37 -2.84 -6.01
N ALA A 91 21.63 -2.79 -4.91
CA ALA A 91 20.21 -2.54 -4.95
C ALA A 91 20.09 -1.09 -5.37
N ASP A 92 19.58 -0.87 -6.58
CA ASP A 92 18.76 0.31 -6.80
C ASP A 92 17.61 0.17 -5.80
N ILE A 93 17.79 0.79 -4.63
CA ILE A 93 16.68 1.12 -3.75
C ILE A 93 15.80 1.95 -4.67
N ASN A 94 14.63 1.43 -5.07
CA ASN A 94 13.58 2.32 -5.58
C ASN A 94 13.55 3.45 -4.58
N GLU A 95 13.92 4.67 -5.01
CA GLU A 95 14.06 5.82 -4.14
C GLU A 95 12.95 5.75 -3.12
N GLU A 96 13.31 5.77 -1.83
CA GLU A 96 12.34 5.73 -0.75
C GLU A 96 11.23 6.68 -1.14
N VAL A 97 10.08 6.14 -1.55
CA VAL A 97 8.92 6.96 -1.84
C VAL A 97 8.56 7.46 -0.47
N GLU A 98 9.04 8.64 -0.12
CA GLU A 98 8.72 9.29 1.14
C GLU A 98 7.20 9.38 1.17
N LEU A 99 6.58 8.41 1.83
CA LEU A 99 5.16 8.37 1.99
C LEU A 99 4.82 9.61 2.81
N PRO A 100 3.84 10.42 2.37
CA PRO A 100 3.44 11.56 3.16
C PRO A 100 3.01 11.09 4.54
N GLN A 101 3.69 11.56 5.56
CA GLN A 101 3.55 11.07 6.93
C GLN A 101 2.27 11.63 7.60
N TYR A 102 1.74 12.74 7.09
CA TYR A 102 0.62 13.45 7.71
C TYR A 102 -0.53 13.70 6.72
N ARG A 103 -1.75 13.46 7.21
CA ARG A 103 -3.02 13.67 6.49
C ARG A 103 -3.75 14.87 7.09
N ILE A 104 -3.85 15.97 6.36
CA ILE A 104 -4.55 17.20 6.78
C ILE A 104 -5.83 17.39 5.98
N GLN A 105 -6.89 17.78 6.67
CA GLN A 105 -8.15 18.19 6.05
C GLN A 105 -8.82 19.23 6.94
N PHE A 106 -9.34 20.30 6.35
CA PHE A 106 -10.06 21.33 7.09
C PHE A 106 -11.57 21.19 6.87
N LYS A 107 -12.33 21.43 7.93
CA LYS A 107 -13.79 21.63 7.87
C LYS A 107 -14.07 23.10 8.16
N MET A 108 -14.61 23.79 7.17
CA MET A 108 -14.90 25.22 7.23
C MET A 108 -16.37 25.43 7.58
N LEU A 109 -16.60 26.05 8.73
CA LEU A 109 -17.93 26.37 9.27
C LEU A 109 -18.00 27.86 9.60
N ASP A 110 -19.19 28.45 9.51
CA ASP A 110 -19.47 29.77 10.07
C ASP A 110 -19.64 29.72 11.60
N ASP A 111 -19.89 30.88 12.21
CA ASP A 111 -20.07 31.03 13.67
C ASP A 111 -21.31 30.28 14.20
N ASP A 112 -22.29 29.99 13.33
CA ASP A 112 -23.51 29.24 13.66
C ASP A 112 -23.34 27.72 13.39
N GLY A 113 -22.17 27.30 12.90
CA GLY A 113 -21.83 25.91 12.61
C GLY A 113 -22.33 25.40 11.25
N LEU A 114 -22.80 26.28 10.36
CA LEU A 114 -23.19 25.92 8.99
C LEU A 114 -21.94 25.82 8.10
N PRO A 115 -21.89 24.84 7.18
CA PRO A 115 -20.72 24.64 6.34
C PRO A 115 -20.58 25.73 5.28
N TYR A 116 -19.35 26.22 5.09
CA TYR A 116 -18.98 26.99 3.92
C TYR A 116 -18.87 26.06 2.71
N ALA A 117 -20.01 25.67 2.15
CA ALA A 117 -20.10 24.79 1.00
C ALA A 117 -19.71 25.51 -0.30
N ASN A 118 -19.05 24.82 -1.22
CA ASN A 118 -18.70 25.34 -2.56
C ASN A 118 -17.96 26.70 -2.53
N THR A 119 -17.16 26.93 -1.50
CA THR A 119 -16.47 28.21 -1.25
C THR A 119 -14.99 28.08 -1.64
N GLN A 120 -14.48 29.08 -2.37
CA GLN A 120 -13.07 29.10 -2.77
C GLN A 120 -12.16 29.26 -1.56
N PHE A 121 -11.03 28.56 -1.55
CA PHE A 121 -10.01 28.68 -0.52
C PHE A 121 -8.60 28.62 -1.11
N SER A 122 -7.62 29.07 -0.33
CA SER A 122 -6.19 28.87 -0.55
C SER A 122 -5.55 28.27 0.70
N VAL A 123 -4.64 27.32 0.53
CA VAL A 123 -3.85 26.71 1.60
C VAL A 123 -2.37 26.86 1.25
N LEU A 124 -1.58 27.34 2.20
CA LEU A 124 -0.13 27.41 2.09
C LEU A 124 0.47 26.17 2.76
N LEU A 125 0.93 25.24 1.94
CA LEU A 125 1.67 24.05 2.35
C LEU A 125 3.19 24.32 2.27
N PRO A 126 4.04 23.47 2.87
CA PRO A 126 5.49 23.58 2.76
C PRO A 126 5.97 23.54 1.29
N GLU A 127 5.26 22.78 0.44
CA GLU A 127 5.54 22.65 -0.98
C GLU A 127 4.99 23.82 -1.83
N GLY A 128 4.23 24.73 -1.22
CA GLY A 128 3.68 25.93 -1.84
C GLY A 128 2.16 26.11 -1.68
N GLU A 129 1.64 27.16 -2.30
CA GLU A 129 0.23 27.50 -2.27
C GLU A 129 -0.61 26.56 -3.15
N ARG A 130 -1.73 26.06 -2.61
CA ARG A 130 -2.78 25.38 -3.37
C ARG A 130 -4.11 26.08 -3.22
N LYS A 131 -4.85 26.20 -4.32
CA LYS A 131 -6.21 26.78 -4.34
C LYS A 131 -7.23 25.68 -4.62
N GLY A 132 -8.43 25.83 -4.07
CA GLY A 132 -9.50 24.85 -4.24
C GLY A 132 -10.87 25.40 -3.90
N ILE A 133 -11.86 24.51 -3.92
CA ILE A 133 -13.25 24.78 -3.54
C ILE A 133 -13.66 23.72 -2.50
N THR A 134 -14.31 24.13 -1.42
CA THR A 134 -14.85 23.21 -0.40
C THR A 134 -16.03 22.38 -0.93
N ASP A 135 -16.22 21.19 -0.38
CA ASP A 135 -17.37 20.34 -0.73
C ASP A 135 -18.69 20.83 -0.10
N GLU A 136 -19.78 20.10 -0.32
CA GLU A 136 -21.11 20.41 0.22
C GLU A 136 -21.17 20.46 1.76
N ASN A 137 -20.20 19.83 2.45
CA ASN A 137 -20.09 19.79 3.90
C ASN A 137 -19.04 20.78 4.44
N GLY A 138 -18.50 21.66 3.59
CA GLY A 138 -17.46 22.63 3.94
C GLY A 138 -16.07 22.00 4.10
N MET A 139 -15.84 20.79 3.59
CA MET A 139 -14.55 20.12 3.70
C MET A 139 -13.62 20.54 2.57
N THR A 140 -12.33 20.74 2.88
CA THR A 140 -11.29 20.81 1.85
C THR A 140 -10.96 19.39 1.34
N PRO A 141 -10.29 19.27 0.18
CA PRO A 141 -9.57 18.05 -0.17
C PRO A 141 -8.55 17.68 0.92
N ILE A 142 -8.12 16.42 0.88
CA ILE A 142 -7.07 15.92 1.77
C ILE A 142 -5.72 16.39 1.23
N PHE A 143 -4.92 16.98 2.10
CA PHE A 143 -3.52 17.33 1.84
C PHE A 143 -2.62 16.36 2.59
N TYR A 144 -1.49 16.09 1.98
CA TYR A 144 -0.51 15.13 2.42
C TYR A 144 0.83 15.87 2.55
N THR A 145 1.41 15.90 3.75
CA THR A 145 2.67 16.61 4.03
C THR A 145 3.71 15.68 4.62
N LYS A 146 4.97 16.07 4.47
CA LYS A 146 6.14 15.30 4.95
C LYS A 146 6.49 15.59 6.41
N SER A 147 6.09 16.75 6.93
CA SER A 147 6.43 17.25 8.27
C SER A 147 5.20 17.76 9.02
N GLU A 148 5.27 17.72 10.36
CA GLU A 148 4.33 18.40 11.26
C GLU A 148 4.62 19.91 11.21
N GLU A 149 4.13 20.58 10.17
CA GLU A 149 4.34 22.01 9.96
C GLU A 149 3.07 22.84 10.18
N THR A 150 3.28 24.14 10.43
CA THR A 150 2.18 25.11 10.57
C THR A 150 1.56 25.40 9.20
N ILE A 151 0.45 24.76 8.90
CA ILE A 151 -0.31 24.98 7.66
C ILE A 151 -1.25 26.17 7.84
N LYS A 152 -1.19 27.15 6.92
CA LYS A 152 -2.10 28.30 6.91
C LYS A 152 -3.17 28.10 5.85
N CYS A 153 -4.43 28.38 6.18
CA CYS A 153 -5.54 28.32 5.23
C CYS A 153 -6.35 29.61 5.25
N HIS A 154 -6.82 30.04 4.08
CA HIS A 154 -7.59 31.25 3.85
C HIS A 154 -8.83 30.92 3.02
N LEU A 155 -10.00 31.38 3.48
CA LEU A 155 -11.28 31.20 2.81
C LEU A 155 -11.69 32.53 2.15
N TYR A 156 -12.09 32.49 0.88
CA TYR A 156 -12.48 33.69 0.12
C TYR A 156 -13.99 33.92 0.25
N PHE A 157 -14.39 34.96 0.98
CA PHE A 157 -15.80 35.28 1.23
C PHE A 157 -16.41 36.25 0.20
N ASP A 158 -15.58 37.10 -0.39
CA ASP A 158 -15.99 38.06 -1.41
C ASP A 158 -14.93 38.08 -2.52
N ASN A 159 -15.35 37.97 -3.78
CA ASN A 159 -14.48 37.94 -4.98
C ASN A 159 -13.69 39.25 -5.23
N THR A 160 -13.46 40.07 -4.20
CA THR A 160 -13.04 41.46 -4.38
C THR A 160 -11.55 41.71 -4.18
N GLU A 161 -10.77 40.81 -3.57
CA GLU A 161 -9.32 41.02 -3.43
C GLU A 161 -8.49 39.72 -3.51
N GLU A 162 -7.39 39.75 -4.27
CA GLU A 162 -6.40 38.66 -4.27
C GLU A 162 -5.63 38.67 -2.94
N TRP A 163 -5.89 37.66 -2.09
CA TRP A 163 -5.06 37.42 -0.91
C TRP A 163 -3.61 37.13 -1.31
N LYS A 164 -2.66 37.79 -0.64
CA LYS A 164 -1.22 37.53 -0.77
C LYS A 164 -0.66 37.09 0.58
N TRP A 165 -0.10 35.89 0.61
CA TRP A 165 0.61 35.37 1.78
C TRP A 165 1.80 36.28 2.10
N GLN A 166 1.87 36.76 3.35
CA GLN A 166 3.09 37.39 3.86
C GLN A 166 4.00 36.28 4.41
N ASN A 167 5.19 36.17 3.84
CA ASN A 167 6.25 35.34 4.42
C ASN A 167 6.88 36.16 5.56
N GLU A 168 6.92 35.59 6.76
CA GLU A 168 7.72 36.13 7.88
C GLU A 168 9.20 35.79 7.70
#